data_AF-A0AAD9QJJ4-F1
#
_entry.id   AF-A0AAD9QJJ4-F1
#
_cell.length_a   1.000
_cell.length_b   1.000
_cell.length_c   1.000
_cell.angle_alpha   90.00
_cell.angle_beta   90.00
_cell.angle_gamma   90.00
#
_symmetry.space_group_name_H-M   'P 1'
#
loop_
_entity.id
_entity.type
_entity.pdbx_description
1 polymer ?
#
loop_
_entity_poly.entity_id
_entity_poly.type
_entity_poly.pdbx_seq_one_letter_code
_entity_poly.pdbx_strand_id
1 'polypeptide(L)'
;MAFFNLTRLGFQDPIKAAVSSTGTTSDRDQSATGAQRTTFSEPVYANSEASGSHVKYTERLHKHIRPKLGPNEIYQTQITANKNYSYWMKDGVQNESWTQNEQHPRVNSEMTRYHNFITRLAKDLRQLLQCCWCKYNML
;
A
#
# COMPACT_ATOMS: atom_id res chain seq x y z
N MET A 1 18.43 -15.82 -32.32
CA MET A 1 19.01 -14.79 -31.44
C MET A 1 18.98 -13.47 -32.20
N ALA A 2 18.08 -12.55 -31.83
CA ALA A 2 18.07 -11.19 -32.39
C ALA A 2 17.84 -10.21 -31.24
N PHE A 3 18.81 -9.31 -31.07
CA PHE A 3 18.81 -8.21 -30.12
C PHE A 3 17.86 -7.12 -30.61
N PHE A 4 16.78 -6.87 -29.88
CA PHE A 4 15.94 -5.68 -30.08
C PHE A 4 15.93 -4.88 -28.77
N ASN A 5 16.40 -3.62 -28.84
CA ASN A 5 16.28 -2.51 -27.88
C ASN A 5 17.58 -1.86 -27.33
N LEU A 6 18.76 -2.04 -27.92
CA LEU A 6 19.95 -1.24 -27.55
C LEU A 6 20.20 -0.02 -28.45
N THR A 7 19.69 -0.01 -29.69
CA THR A 7 19.68 1.17 -30.54
C THR A 7 18.23 1.47 -30.91
N ARG A 8 17.76 2.66 -30.58
CA ARG A 8 16.38 3.13 -30.81
C ARG A 8 16.07 3.36 -32.30
N LEU A 9 16.38 2.40 -33.16
CA LEU A 9 16.25 2.51 -34.62
C LEU A 9 15.44 1.34 -35.23
N GLY A 10 14.46 0.80 -34.49
CA GLY A 10 13.60 -0.31 -34.93
C GLY A 10 12.11 -0.10 -34.64
N PHE A 11 11.29 -0.37 -35.65
CA PHE A 11 9.82 -0.34 -35.79
C PHE A 11 9.05 0.55 -34.79
N GLN A 12 8.89 1.83 -35.16
CA GLN A 12 8.40 2.87 -34.25
C GLN A 12 6.89 3.15 -34.26
N ASP A 13 6.08 2.66 -35.19
CA ASP A 13 4.64 2.98 -35.18
C ASP A 13 3.78 1.93 -35.90
N PRO A 14 3.22 0.92 -35.19
CA PRO A 14 2.26 -0.01 -35.80
C PRO A 14 0.99 0.71 -36.30
N ILE A 15 0.64 1.85 -35.71
CA ILE A 15 -0.54 2.64 -36.06
C ILE A 15 -0.36 3.34 -37.41
N LYS A 16 0.84 3.87 -37.72
CA LYS A 16 1.11 4.50 -39.03
C LYS A 16 1.14 3.49 -40.18
N ALA A 17 1.56 2.26 -39.92
CA ALA A 17 1.52 1.17 -40.90
C ALA A 17 0.08 0.81 -41.29
N ALA A 18 -0.85 0.79 -40.33
CA ALA A 18 -2.26 0.46 -40.57
C ALA A 18 -3.04 1.57 -41.31
N VAL A 19 -2.62 2.84 -41.19
CA VAL A 19 -3.30 3.98 -41.83
C VAL A 19 -2.93 4.12 -43.33
N SER A 20 -1.84 3.48 -43.78
CA SER A 20 -1.35 3.62 -45.16
C SER A 20 -2.05 2.70 -46.19
N SER A 21 -2.87 1.75 -45.75
CA SER A 21 -3.62 0.86 -46.66
C SER A 21 -5.05 1.35 -46.86
N THR A 22 -5.23 2.36 -47.69
CA THR A 22 -6.52 2.65 -48.34
C THR A 22 -6.45 2.16 -49.78
N GLY A 23 -6.99 0.97 -50.02
CA GLY A 23 -7.03 0.32 -51.33
C GLY A 23 -8.04 -0.82 -51.35
N THR A 24 -9.29 -0.45 -51.60
CA THR A 24 -10.41 -1.23 -52.19
C THR A 24 -10.21 -2.74 -52.43
N THR A 25 -11.08 -3.56 -51.81
CA THR A 25 -12.02 -4.45 -52.54
C THR A 25 -13.11 -4.96 -51.59
N SER A 26 -14.36 -4.83 -52.02
CA SER A 26 -15.59 -5.37 -51.43
C SER A 26 -15.60 -6.91 -51.40
N ASP A 27 -16.12 -7.53 -50.34
CA ASP A 27 -17.46 -8.15 -50.34
C ASP A 27 -17.81 -8.81 -49.00
N ARG A 28 -19.12 -8.72 -48.71
CA ARG A 28 -19.98 -9.32 -47.67
C ARG A 28 -19.40 -10.38 -46.72
N ASP A 29 -19.65 -10.16 -45.42
CA ASP A 29 -20.47 -11.08 -44.63
C ASP A 29 -21.14 -10.36 -43.44
N GLN A 30 -22.45 -10.55 -43.31
CA GLN A 30 -23.21 -10.17 -42.13
C GLN A 30 -22.94 -11.20 -41.04
N SER A 31 -22.31 -10.78 -39.95
CA SER A 31 -22.52 -11.43 -38.65
C SER A 31 -22.58 -10.35 -37.59
N ALA A 32 -23.76 -10.20 -37.00
CA ALA A 32 -23.97 -9.42 -35.81
C ALA A 32 -23.10 -10.02 -34.70
N THR A 33 -22.07 -9.32 -34.28
CA THR A 33 -21.46 -9.57 -32.97
C THR A 33 -20.97 -8.24 -32.44
N GLY A 34 -21.59 -7.80 -31.35
CA GLY A 34 -21.32 -6.53 -30.72
C GLY A 34 -19.84 -6.29 -30.55
N ALA A 35 -19.43 -5.03 -30.74
CA ALA A 35 -18.12 -4.56 -30.37
C ALA A 35 -17.80 -5.06 -28.97
N GLN A 36 -17.01 -6.14 -28.89
CA GLN A 36 -16.44 -6.56 -27.65
C GLN A 36 -15.49 -5.45 -27.29
N ARG A 37 -15.98 -4.54 -26.45
CA ARG A 37 -15.12 -3.81 -25.53
C ARG A 37 -14.20 -4.89 -24.98
N THR A 38 -12.92 -4.80 -25.31
CA THR A 38 -11.88 -5.37 -24.47
C THR A 38 -11.92 -4.55 -23.19
N THR A 39 -12.97 -4.75 -22.39
CA THR A 39 -12.87 -4.62 -20.96
C THR A 39 -11.73 -5.54 -20.63
N PHE A 40 -10.53 -4.98 -20.44
CA PHE A 40 -9.57 -5.56 -19.54
C PHE A 40 -10.38 -5.80 -18.28
N SER A 41 -10.94 -7.00 -18.15
CA SER A 41 -11.55 -7.49 -16.93
C SER A 41 -10.37 -7.79 -16.03
N GLU A 42 -9.65 -6.74 -15.64
CA GLU A 42 -8.84 -6.80 -14.44
C GLU A 42 -9.81 -7.30 -13.38
N PRO A 43 -9.53 -8.45 -12.73
CA PRO A 43 -10.41 -8.96 -11.72
C PRO A 43 -10.62 -7.82 -10.75
N VAL A 44 -11.88 -7.34 -10.66
CA VAL A 44 -12.28 -6.43 -9.61
C VAL A 44 -12.15 -7.25 -8.35
N TYR A 45 -10.94 -7.30 -7.80
CA TYR A 45 -10.67 -7.92 -6.53
C TYR A 45 -11.66 -7.27 -5.57
N ALA A 46 -12.44 -8.09 -4.86
CA ALA A 46 -13.58 -7.71 -4.03
C ALA A 46 -13.10 -6.91 -2.82
N ASN A 47 -12.59 -5.72 -3.09
CA ASN A 47 -11.82 -4.93 -2.17
C ASN A 47 -12.66 -3.72 -1.94
N SER A 48 -13.56 -3.88 -0.98
CA SER A 48 -14.01 -2.87 -0.05
C SER A 48 -15.50 -3.03 0.13
N GLU A 49 -15.90 -2.94 1.38
CA GLU A 49 -17.27 -2.59 1.76
C GLU A 49 -17.72 -1.25 1.13
N ALA A 50 -16.86 -0.54 0.39
CA ALA A 50 -17.20 0.62 -0.45
C ALA A 50 -17.58 0.26 -1.90
N SER A 51 -17.36 -0.98 -2.37
CA SER A 51 -17.82 -1.52 -3.67
C SER A 51 -17.55 -0.58 -4.86
N GLY A 52 -16.33 -0.03 -4.93
CA GLY A 52 -15.92 0.88 -6.00
C GLY A 52 -16.50 2.31 -5.93
N SER A 53 -17.31 2.64 -4.92
CA SER A 53 -17.83 4.00 -4.74
C SER A 53 -16.82 4.93 -4.04
N HIS A 54 -16.50 6.05 -4.68
CA HIS A 54 -15.56 7.04 -4.15
C HIS A 54 -16.09 7.74 -2.89
N VAL A 55 -17.39 8.08 -2.87
CA VAL A 55 -18.03 8.75 -1.72
C VAL A 55 -17.90 7.90 -0.45
N LYS A 56 -18.28 6.61 -0.52
CA LYS A 56 -18.14 5.72 0.65
C LYS A 56 -16.68 5.53 1.06
N TYR A 57 -15.75 5.50 0.11
CA TYR A 57 -14.32 5.43 0.43
C TYR A 57 -13.87 6.65 1.25
N THR A 58 -14.22 7.87 0.81
CA THR A 58 -13.85 9.10 1.53
C THR A 58 -14.47 9.19 2.92
N GLU A 59 -15.75 8.82 3.07
CA GLU A 59 -16.40 8.77 4.37
C GLU A 59 -15.70 7.82 5.35
N ARG A 60 -15.24 6.66 4.86
CA ARG A 60 -14.52 5.68 5.68
C ARG A 60 -13.14 6.17 6.09
N LEU A 61 -12.44 6.85 5.20
CA LEU A 61 -11.16 7.50 5.53
C LEU A 61 -11.35 8.51 6.65
N HIS A 62 -12.33 9.40 6.55
CA HIS A 62 -12.61 10.41 7.59
C HIS A 62 -13.08 9.80 8.91
N LYS A 63 -13.81 8.68 8.85
CA LYS A 63 -14.26 7.95 10.04
C LYS A 63 -13.24 6.93 10.56
N HIS A 64 -12.05 6.85 9.96
CA HIS A 64 -11.01 5.86 10.27
C HIS A 64 -11.50 4.40 10.28
N ILE A 65 -12.47 4.07 9.43
CA ILE A 65 -13.02 2.72 9.33
C ILE A 65 -12.10 1.87 8.45
N ARG A 66 -11.39 0.93 9.07
CA ARG A 66 -10.49 0.00 8.37
C ARG A 66 -11.25 -1.17 7.73
N PRO A 67 -10.75 -1.74 6.62
CA PRO A 67 -11.30 -2.98 6.09
C PRO A 67 -11.04 -4.13 7.08
N LYS A 68 -11.99 -5.08 7.14
CA LYS A 68 -11.86 -6.28 7.98
C LYS A 68 -10.74 -7.20 7.49
N LEU A 69 -10.59 -7.31 6.17
CA LEU A 69 -9.62 -8.17 5.52
C LEU A 69 -8.27 -7.46 5.32
N GLY A 70 -7.19 -8.22 5.48
CA GLY A 70 -5.83 -7.75 5.23
C GLY A 70 -5.44 -7.80 3.75
N PRO A 71 -4.41 -7.05 3.31
CA PRO A 71 -3.96 -7.05 1.92
C PRO A 71 -3.66 -8.44 1.35
N ASN A 72 -3.24 -9.39 2.19
CA ASN A 72 -2.81 -10.72 1.77
C ASN A 72 -4.00 -11.63 1.47
N GLU A 73 -5.18 -11.33 2.03
CA GLU A 73 -6.43 -12.07 1.81
C GLU A 73 -7.17 -11.52 0.58
N ILE A 74 -6.98 -10.23 0.35
CA ILE A 74 -7.59 -9.41 -0.70
C ILE A 74 -6.89 -9.64 -2.05
N TYR A 75 -5.57 -9.74 -2.03
CA TYR A 75 -4.74 -9.84 -3.23
C TYR A 75 -3.93 -11.13 -3.23
N GLN A 76 -3.81 -11.74 -4.41
CA GLN A 76 -2.97 -12.93 -4.61
C GLN A 76 -1.48 -12.57 -4.66
N THR A 77 -1.16 -11.38 -5.15
CA THR A 77 0.21 -10.87 -5.29
C THR A 77 0.40 -9.54 -4.58
N GLN A 78 1.65 -9.20 -4.27
CA GLN A 78 2.02 -7.92 -3.67
C GLN A 78 1.92 -6.80 -4.73
N ILE A 79 0.98 -5.89 -4.56
CA ILE A 79 0.77 -4.75 -5.49
C ILE A 79 1.82 -3.65 -5.30
N THR A 80 2.36 -3.52 -4.09
CA THR A 80 3.23 -2.40 -3.72
C THR A 80 4.32 -2.88 -2.78
N ALA A 81 5.55 -2.37 -2.95
CA ALA A 81 6.72 -2.77 -2.15
C ALA A 81 6.54 -2.54 -0.63
N ASN A 82 5.72 -1.57 -0.22
CA ASN A 82 5.45 -1.32 1.20
C ASN A 82 4.62 -2.44 1.86
N LYS A 83 3.90 -3.26 1.08
CA LYS A 83 3.10 -4.37 1.60
C LYS A 83 3.94 -5.61 1.90
N ASN A 84 5.21 -5.63 1.49
CA ASN A 84 6.09 -6.79 1.61
C ASN A 84 6.30 -7.23 3.07
N TYR A 85 6.39 -6.28 4.01
CA TYR A 85 6.73 -6.55 5.42
C TYR A 85 5.65 -7.37 6.14
N SER A 86 4.38 -7.08 5.90
CA SER A 86 3.26 -7.78 6.54
C SER A 86 2.68 -8.90 5.67
N TYR A 87 3.22 -9.12 4.46
CA TYR A 87 2.59 -10.02 3.48
C TYR A 87 2.60 -11.49 3.91
N TRP A 88 3.62 -11.86 4.69
CA TRP A 88 3.88 -13.24 5.11
C TRP A 88 3.27 -13.57 6.47
N MET A 89 2.70 -12.59 7.19
CA MET A 89 2.11 -12.77 8.53
C MET A 89 0.64 -13.21 8.45
N LYS A 90 0.36 -14.38 7.89
CA LYS A 90 -1.01 -14.93 7.71
C LYS A 90 -1.65 -15.34 9.05
N ASP A 91 -0.88 -16.05 9.87
CA ASP A 91 -1.41 -16.74 11.05
C ASP A 91 -1.10 -15.99 12.36
N GLY A 92 -0.68 -14.73 12.24
CA GLY A 92 -0.17 -13.92 13.35
C GLY A 92 1.22 -14.32 13.81
N VAL A 93 1.89 -13.40 14.51
CA VAL A 93 3.27 -13.60 15.02
C VAL A 93 3.36 -14.77 16.01
N GLN A 94 2.26 -15.16 16.64
CA GLN A 94 2.23 -16.18 17.69
C GLN A 94 2.56 -17.60 17.20
N ASN A 95 2.30 -17.89 15.94
CA ASN A 95 2.51 -19.22 15.35
C ASN A 95 3.92 -19.39 14.76
N GLU A 96 4.78 -18.39 14.87
CA GLU A 96 6.13 -18.45 14.31
C GLU A 96 7.04 -19.31 15.21
N SER A 97 7.93 -20.11 14.60
CA SER A 97 8.75 -21.07 15.37
C SER A 97 9.66 -20.39 16.41
N TRP A 98 10.10 -19.16 16.15
CA TRP A 98 10.93 -18.39 17.06
C TRP A 98 10.15 -17.79 18.24
N THR A 99 8.82 -17.71 18.19
CA THR A 99 7.99 -17.23 19.31
C THR A 99 7.64 -18.32 20.31
N GLN A 100 7.79 -19.59 19.95
CA GLN A 100 7.41 -20.74 20.80
C GLN A 100 8.40 -21.03 21.94
N ASN A 101 9.57 -20.37 21.93
CA ASN A 101 10.58 -20.53 22.97
C ASN A 101 10.20 -19.75 24.24
N GLU A 102 10.72 -20.16 25.40
CA GLU A 102 10.53 -19.45 26.66
C GLU A 102 11.10 -18.02 26.58
N GLN A 103 10.22 -17.03 26.53
CA GLN A 103 10.60 -15.62 26.49
C GLN A 103 10.75 -15.09 27.90
N HIS A 104 11.85 -14.37 28.13
CA HIS A 104 12.16 -13.75 29.41
C HIS A 104 12.05 -12.22 29.24
N PRO A 105 10.82 -11.65 29.18
CA PRO A 105 10.67 -10.22 29.02
C PRO A 105 11.32 -9.51 30.20
N ARG A 106 11.98 -8.38 29.93
CA ARG A 106 12.55 -7.56 30.99
C ARG A 106 11.44 -7.02 31.88
N VAL A 107 11.35 -7.53 33.11
CA VAL A 107 10.45 -7.01 34.14
C VAL A 107 11.21 -5.98 34.97
N ASN A 108 10.71 -4.74 35.02
CA ASN A 108 11.33 -3.70 35.84
C ASN A 108 10.93 -3.86 37.32
N SER A 109 11.93 -3.85 38.21
CA SER A 109 11.70 -3.81 39.66
C SER A 109 10.96 -2.54 40.08
N GLU A 110 10.28 -2.58 41.22
CA GLU A 110 9.57 -1.41 41.75
C GLU A 110 10.51 -0.21 41.90
N MET A 111 11.71 -0.41 42.44
CA MET A 111 12.74 0.63 42.56
C MET A 111 13.09 1.24 41.19
N THR A 112 13.24 0.42 40.15
CA THR A 112 13.51 0.90 38.78
C THR A 112 12.33 1.69 38.22
N ARG A 113 11.09 1.27 38.49
CA ARG A 113 9.89 2.02 38.10
C ARG A 113 9.82 3.38 38.80
N TYR A 114 10.08 3.43 40.11
CA TYR A 114 10.13 4.69 40.86
C TYR A 114 11.23 5.61 40.36
N HIS A 115 12.44 5.09 40.15
CA HIS A 115 13.53 5.89 39.61
C HIS A 115 13.18 6.45 38.23
N ASN A 116 12.61 5.65 37.33
CA ASN A 116 12.17 6.11 36.02
C ASN A 116 11.10 7.22 36.12
N PHE A 117 10.16 7.09 37.06
CA PHE A 117 9.15 8.10 37.33
C PHE A 117 9.78 9.43 37.79
N ILE A 118 10.66 9.39 38.79
CA ILE A 118 11.35 10.59 39.30
C ILE A 118 12.21 11.23 38.20
N THR A 119 12.93 10.43 37.43
CA THR A 119 13.77 10.93 36.33
C THR A 119 12.94 11.58 35.23
N ARG A 120 11.73 11.07 34.95
CA ARG A 120 10.79 11.70 34.01
C ARG A 120 10.27 13.03 34.54
N LEU A 121 9.80 13.08 35.79
CA LEU A 121 9.37 14.34 36.42
C LEU A 121 10.48 15.39 36.43
N ALA A 122 11.72 15.01 36.74
CA ALA A 122 12.86 15.92 36.75
C ALA A 122 13.20 16.46 35.35
N LYS A 123 13.01 15.65 34.29
CA LYS A 123 13.16 16.12 32.90
C LYS A 123 12.06 17.12 32.53
N ASP A 124 10.81 16.84 32.90
CA ASP A 124 9.67 17.70 32.60
C ASP A 124 9.80 19.06 33.31
N LEU A 125 10.20 19.06 34.59
CA LEU A 125 10.45 20.30 35.34
C LEU A 125 11.61 21.12 34.74
N ARG A 126 12.69 20.46 34.31
CA ARG A 126 13.79 21.15 33.60
C ARG A 126 13.31 21.77 32.29
N GLN A 127 12.49 21.05 31.52
CA GLN A 127 11.93 21.56 30.28
C GLN A 127 11.05 22.80 30.54
N LEU A 128 10.22 22.77 31.58
CA LEU A 128 9.38 23.91 31.96
C LEU A 128 10.21 25.12 32.41
N LEU A 129 11.26 24.90 33.21
CA LEU A 129 12.18 25.97 33.62
C LEU A 129 12.90 26.58 32.40
N GLN A 130 13.35 25.75 31.46
CA GLN A 130 13.97 26.20 30.21
C GLN A 130 12.98 27.04 29.38
N CYS A 131 11.72 26.60 29.26
CA CYS A 131 10.67 27.36 28.57
C CYS A 131 10.37 28.70 29.24
N CYS A 132 10.29 28.74 30.58
CA CYS A 132 10.10 29.98 31.33
C CYS A 132 11.29 30.94 31.16
N TRP A 133 12.51 30.43 31.23
CA TRP A 133 13.71 31.24 31.03
C TRP A 133 13.80 31.79 29.60
N CYS A 134 13.49 30.98 28.59
CA CYS A 134 13.44 31.42 27.19
C CYS A 134 12.37 32.50 26.96
N LYS A 135 11.20 32.37 27.62
CA LYS A 135 10.11 33.36 27.54
C LYS A 135 10.44 34.68 28.26
N TYR A 136 11.25 34.65 29.31
CA TYR A 136 11.73 35.84 30.02
C TYR A 136 12.88 36.56 29.30
N ASN A 137 13.68 35.86 28.48
CA ASN A 137 14.80 36.42 27.72
C ASN A 137 14.41 36.85 26.28
N MET A 138 13.17 36.61 25.85
CA MET A 138 12.62 37.05 24.55
C MET A 138 11.80 38.36 24.64
N LEU A 139 11.66 38.93 25.84
CA LEU A 139 11.12 40.28 26.11
C LEU A 139 12.30 41.22 26.38
#